data_AF-F2SRA4-F1
#
_entry.id   AF-F2SRA4-F1
#
_cell.length_a   1.000
_cell.length_b   1.000
_cell.length_c   1.000
_cell.angle_alpha   90.00
_cell.angle_beta   90.00
_cell.angle_gamma   90.00
#
_symmetry.space_group_name_H-M   'P 1'
#
loop_
_entity.id
_entity.type
_entity.pdbx_description
1 polymer ?
#
loop_
_entity_poly.entity_id
_entity_poly.type
_entity_poly.pdbx_seq_one_letter_code
_entity_poly.pdbx_strand_id
1 'polypeptide(L)'
;MSDKALNAQQEIITGYVGQLIEELRARSIGEKGGKKGTVDMVRWFNFTSFDILGDLAFGEPFGCLRSGIMHPWIELIFTAIKSVMDMQIIRRVPGLFPMMMTIAGMFQQSQHLQDQFMFCQKKARERLGRETTRPDFSKSMICI
;
A
#
# COMPACT_ATOMS: atom_id res chain seq x y z
N MET A 1 -12.24 -14.91 15.59
CA MET A 1 -11.29 -15.51 14.62
C MET A 1 -11.08 -16.97 15.03
N SER A 2 -11.31 -17.94 14.14
CA SER A 2 -11.14 -19.38 14.44
C SER A 2 -9.72 -19.84 14.12
N ASP A 3 -9.17 -20.82 14.84
CA ASP A 3 -7.83 -21.40 14.61
C ASP A 3 -7.61 -21.88 13.17
N LYS A 4 -8.65 -22.33 12.47
CA LYS A 4 -8.58 -22.67 11.05
C LYS A 4 -8.30 -21.44 10.17
N ALA A 5 -8.88 -20.30 10.49
CA ALA A 5 -8.65 -19.05 9.76
C ALA A 5 -7.27 -18.46 10.05
N LEU A 6 -6.70 -18.71 11.23
CA LEU A 6 -5.34 -18.32 11.59
C LEU A 6 -4.29 -19.18 10.85
N ASN A 7 -4.46 -20.50 10.80
CA ASN A 7 -3.56 -21.40 10.05
C ASN A 7 -3.54 -21.10 8.55
N ALA A 8 -4.69 -20.78 7.94
CA ALA A 8 -4.75 -20.40 6.53
C ALA A 8 -4.05 -19.06 6.24
N GLN A 9 -3.99 -18.13 7.20
CA GLN A 9 -3.24 -16.88 7.08
C GLN A 9 -1.75 -17.07 7.31
N GLN A 10 -1.37 -18.08 8.10
CA GLN A 10 0.03 -18.36 8.43
C GLN A 10 0.84 -18.75 7.20
N GLU A 11 0.31 -19.56 6.28
CA GLU A 11 1.01 -19.90 5.02
C GLU A 11 1.28 -18.68 4.15
N ILE A 12 0.30 -17.79 4.02
CA ILE A 12 0.41 -16.56 3.22
C ILE A 12 1.51 -15.66 3.79
N ILE A 13 1.44 -15.39 5.09
CA ILE A 13 2.42 -14.52 5.77
C ILE A 13 3.82 -15.14 5.71
N THR A 14 3.94 -16.46 5.90
CA THR A 14 5.23 -17.15 5.84
C THR A 14 5.89 -17.02 4.47
N GLY A 15 5.10 -17.07 3.39
CA GLY A 15 5.59 -16.82 2.02
C GLY A 15 6.19 -15.42 1.86
N TYR A 16 5.47 -14.38 2.30
CA TYR A 16 5.98 -12.99 2.23
C TYR A 16 7.21 -12.76 3.11
N VAL A 17 7.27 -13.39 4.29
CA VAL A 17 8.46 -13.31 5.16
C VAL A 17 9.66 -13.99 4.51
N GLY A 18 9.47 -15.16 3.88
CA GLY A 18 10.51 -15.84 3.11
C GLY A 18 11.06 -14.95 1.99
N GLN A 19 10.16 -14.35 1.21
CA GLN A 19 10.53 -13.44 0.12
C GLN A 19 11.26 -12.18 0.63
N LEU A 20 10.84 -11.62 1.77
CA LEU A 20 11.54 -10.52 2.41
C LEU A 20 12.99 -10.91 2.75
N ILE A 21 13.20 -12.07 3.37
CA ILE A 21 14.53 -12.55 3.74
C ILE A 21 15.41 -12.75 2.50
N GLU A 22 14.87 -13.31 1.42
CA GLU A 22 15.59 -13.49 0.15
C GLU A 22 16.06 -12.17 -0.45
N GLU A 23 15.17 -11.17 -0.53
CA GLU A 23 15.51 -9.85 -1.07
C GLU A 23 16.54 -9.11 -0.20
N LEU A 24 16.40 -9.19 1.13
CA LEU A 24 17.36 -8.61 2.07
C LEU A 24 18.73 -9.29 1.95
N ARG A 25 18.77 -10.62 1.80
CA ARG A 25 20.01 -11.38 1.61
C ARG A 25 20.69 -11.00 0.30
N ALA A 26 19.98 -11.00 -0.81
CA ALA A 26 20.52 -10.65 -2.13
C ALA A 26 21.14 -9.22 -2.14
N ARG A 27 20.51 -8.29 -1.42
CA ARG A 27 20.99 -6.89 -1.35
C ARG A 27 22.13 -6.69 -0.35
N SER A 28 22.15 -7.44 0.75
CA SER A 28 23.25 -7.34 1.72
C SER A 28 24.58 -7.86 1.13
N ILE A 29 24.54 -8.92 0.32
CA ILE A 29 25.71 -9.49 -0.36
C ILE A 29 26.11 -8.72 -1.63
N GLY A 30 25.25 -7.81 -2.11
CA GLY A 30 25.54 -6.90 -3.23
C GLY A 30 25.14 -7.41 -4.61
N GLU A 31 24.30 -8.45 -4.70
CA GLU A 31 23.86 -9.02 -5.99
C GLU A 31 22.88 -8.12 -6.76
N LYS A 32 22.14 -7.26 -6.06
CA LYS A 32 21.05 -6.44 -6.65
C LYS A 32 21.34 -4.95 -6.81
N GLY A 33 22.61 -4.54 -6.76
CA GLY A 33 23.01 -3.14 -6.88
C GLY A 33 22.62 -2.27 -5.68
N GLY A 34 23.33 -1.14 -5.51
CA GLY A 34 23.25 -0.27 -4.33
C GLY A 34 24.52 -0.34 -3.45
N LYS A 35 24.58 0.48 -2.39
CA LYS A 35 25.71 0.42 -1.43
C LYS A 35 25.69 -0.94 -0.75
N LYS A 36 26.74 -1.74 -0.99
CA LYS A 36 26.93 -3.06 -0.39
C LYS A 36 26.69 -3.00 1.13
N GLY A 37 25.79 -3.85 1.62
CA GLY A 37 25.50 -3.96 3.05
C GLY A 37 24.57 -2.90 3.66
N THR A 38 24.02 -1.94 2.91
CA THR A 38 23.05 -0.97 3.45
C THR A 38 21.65 -1.21 2.90
N VAL A 39 20.68 -1.46 3.78
CA VAL A 39 19.29 -1.71 3.40
C VAL A 39 18.33 -0.85 4.24
N ASP A 40 17.39 -0.18 3.59
CA ASP A 40 16.33 0.59 4.25
C ASP A 40 15.21 -0.35 4.74
N MET A 41 15.33 -0.81 5.98
CA MET A 41 14.38 -1.75 6.57
C MET A 41 12.95 -1.19 6.63
N VAL A 42 12.77 0.12 6.82
CA VAL A 42 11.44 0.74 6.87
C VAL A 42 10.74 0.55 5.52
N ARG A 43 11.47 0.78 4.43
CA ARG A 43 10.93 0.59 3.08
C ARG A 43 10.57 -0.86 2.80
N TRP A 44 11.41 -1.81 3.21
CA TRP A 44 11.16 -3.25 3.00
C TRP A 44 9.99 -3.77 3.83
N PHE A 45 9.86 -3.34 5.08
CA PHE A 45 8.68 -3.66 5.87
C PHE A 45 7.41 -3.09 5.25
N ASN A 46 7.44 -1.85 4.76
CA ASN A 46 6.30 -1.28 4.05
C ASN A 46 5.92 -2.10 2.81
N PHE A 47 6.89 -2.53 1.99
CA PHE A 47 6.63 -3.39 0.83
C PHE A 47 5.93 -4.69 1.23
N THR A 48 6.45 -5.38 2.24
CA THR A 48 5.87 -6.62 2.77
C THR A 48 4.45 -6.37 3.29
N SER A 49 4.24 -5.33 4.10
CA SER A 49 2.94 -5.02 4.67
C SER A 49 1.89 -4.71 3.61
N PHE A 50 2.23 -3.90 2.60
CA PHE A 50 1.27 -3.58 1.55
C PHE A 50 0.98 -4.76 0.63
N ASP A 51 1.95 -5.62 0.32
CA ASP A 51 1.69 -6.83 -0.46
C ASP A 51 0.78 -7.81 0.30
N ILE A 52 1.01 -8.00 1.61
CA ILE A 52 0.10 -8.78 2.47
C ILE A 52 -1.30 -8.16 2.48
N LEU A 53 -1.41 -6.85 2.69
CA LEU A 53 -2.70 -6.15 2.69
C LEU A 53 -3.42 -6.26 1.33
N GLY A 54 -2.68 -6.16 0.22
CA GLY A 54 -3.22 -6.32 -1.13
C GLY A 54 -3.77 -7.72 -1.35
N ASP A 55 -2.99 -8.74 -0.96
CA ASP A 55 -3.39 -10.14 -1.09
C ASP A 55 -4.60 -10.47 -0.19
N LEU A 56 -4.67 -9.90 1.02
CA LEU A 56 -5.80 -10.10 1.92
C LEU A 56 -7.07 -9.33 1.48
N ALA A 57 -6.94 -8.09 0.98
CA ALA A 57 -8.07 -7.25 0.62
C ALA A 57 -8.58 -7.51 -0.81
N PHE A 58 -7.67 -7.70 -1.76
CA PHE A 58 -7.96 -7.81 -3.20
C PHE A 58 -7.67 -9.21 -3.76
N GLY A 59 -7.06 -10.11 -2.99
CA GLY A 59 -6.68 -11.45 -3.44
C GLY A 59 -5.47 -11.47 -4.35
N GLU A 60 -4.78 -10.34 -4.46
CA GLU A 60 -3.55 -10.22 -5.23
C GLU A 60 -2.62 -9.18 -4.58
N PRO A 61 -1.32 -9.48 -4.45
CA PRO A 61 -0.35 -8.50 -3.96
C PRO A 61 -0.12 -7.38 -4.97
N PHE A 62 0.35 -6.23 -4.48
CA PHE A 62 0.76 -5.11 -5.34
C PHE A 62 2.10 -5.37 -6.05
N GLY A 63 2.89 -6.33 -5.58
CA GLY A 63 4.21 -6.68 -6.10
C GLY A 63 5.32 -5.74 -5.64
N CYS A 64 5.11 -5.02 -4.54
CA CYS A 64 6.08 -4.07 -4.00
C CYS A 64 7.37 -4.80 -3.55
N LEU A 65 7.22 -5.96 -2.91
CA LEU A 65 8.33 -6.73 -2.36
C LEU A 65 9.21 -7.32 -3.46
N ARG A 66 8.58 -7.82 -4.54
CA ARG A 66 9.29 -8.39 -5.70
C ARG A 66 10.01 -7.33 -6.52
N SER A 67 9.37 -6.18 -6.73
CA SER A 67 9.94 -5.10 -7.55
C SER A 67 10.95 -4.25 -6.78
N GLY A 68 10.85 -4.19 -5.44
CA GLY A 68 11.58 -3.25 -4.62
C GLY A 68 11.15 -1.79 -4.85
N ILE A 69 9.97 -1.58 -5.43
CA ILE A 69 9.41 -0.27 -5.78
C ILE A 69 8.02 -0.17 -5.14
N MET A 70 7.71 0.99 -4.56
CA MET A 70 6.40 1.20 -3.96
C MET A 70 5.37 1.38 -5.08
N HIS A 71 4.22 0.73 -4.96
CA HIS A 71 3.16 0.91 -5.95
C HIS A 71 2.66 2.37 -5.92
N PRO A 72 2.49 3.05 -7.07
CA PRO A 72 2.15 4.48 -7.12
C PRO A 72 0.90 4.86 -6.33
N TRP A 73 -0.10 3.96 -6.28
CA TRP A 73 -1.31 4.16 -5.47
C TRP A 73 -1.00 4.28 -3.97
N ILE A 74 -0.04 3.50 -3.46
CA ILE A 74 0.37 3.54 -2.04
C ILE A 74 1.15 4.83 -1.75
N GLU A 75 2.04 5.26 -2.65
CA GLU A 75 2.78 6.51 -2.51
C GLU A 75 1.84 7.71 -2.40
N LEU A 76 0.74 7.68 -3.16
CA LEU A 76 -0.26 8.72 -3.03
C LEU A 76 -1.05 8.63 -1.71
N ILE A 77 -1.36 7.45 -1.18
CA ILE A 77 -1.95 7.34 0.16
C ILE A 77 -1.07 8.03 1.20
N PHE A 78 0.24 7.77 1.20
CA PHE A 78 1.15 8.45 2.11
C PHE A 78 1.15 9.96 1.91
N THR A 79 1.08 10.41 0.66
CA THR A 79 1.02 11.83 0.32
C THR A 79 -0.28 12.47 0.81
N ALA A 80 -1.42 11.78 0.67
CA ALA A 80 -2.72 12.24 1.15
C ALA A 80 -2.80 12.27 2.68
N ILE A 81 -2.23 11.28 3.37
CA ILE A 81 -2.17 11.29 4.83
C ILE A 81 -1.32 12.47 5.32
N LYS A 82 -0.13 12.66 4.73
CA LYS A 82 0.72 13.82 5.03
C LYS A 82 0.01 15.13 4.76
N SER A 83 -0.67 15.27 3.62
CA SER A 83 -1.37 16.51 3.28
C SER A 83 -2.50 16.84 4.26
N VAL A 84 -3.23 15.82 4.75
CA VAL A 84 -4.20 16.02 5.83
C VAL A 84 -3.52 16.51 7.10
N MET A 85 -2.40 15.88 7.51
CA MET A 85 -1.65 16.30 8.71
C MET A 85 -1.11 17.73 8.57
N ASP A 86 -0.53 18.06 7.43
CA ASP A 86 -0.03 19.40 7.12
C ASP A 86 -1.17 20.42 7.15
N MET A 87 -2.33 20.09 6.56
CA MET A 87 -3.51 20.96 6.60
C MET A 87 -3.99 21.22 8.03
N GLN A 88 -3.92 20.23 8.93
CA GLN A 88 -4.25 20.41 10.35
C GLN A 88 -3.28 21.38 11.03
N ILE A 89 -1.99 21.32 10.71
CA ILE A 89 -0.98 22.24 11.24
C ILE A 89 -1.21 23.65 10.68
N ILE A 90 -1.43 23.78 9.37
CA ILE A 90 -1.62 25.06 8.68
C ILE A 90 -2.86 25.80 9.20
N ARG A 91 -3.93 25.07 9.51
CA ARG A 91 -5.14 25.65 10.12
C ARG A 91 -4.94 26.19 11.54
N ARG A 92 -3.93 25.71 12.26
CA ARG A 92 -3.62 26.18 13.62
C ARG A 92 -2.75 27.45 13.63
N VAL A 93 -2.13 27.80 12.51
CA VAL A 93 -1.30 29.01 12.38
C VAL A 93 -2.11 30.14 11.76
N PRO A 94 -2.34 31.26 12.47
CA PRO A 94 -3.08 32.40 11.93
C PRO A 94 -2.42 32.94 10.65
N GLY A 95 -3.21 33.15 9.60
CA GLY A 95 -2.76 33.74 8.33
C GLY A 95 -2.14 32.78 7.30
N LEU A 96 -1.68 31.59 7.72
CA LEU A 96 -1.06 30.62 6.81
C LEU A 96 -2.07 29.93 5.89
N PHE A 97 -3.26 29.60 6.42
CA PHE A 97 -4.34 28.97 5.67
C PHE A 97 -4.87 29.81 4.49
N PRO A 98 -5.25 31.09 4.66
CA PRO A 98 -5.71 31.91 3.54
C PRO A 98 -4.61 32.14 2.49
N MET A 99 -3.35 32.30 2.91
CA MET A 99 -2.19 32.41 2.00
C MET A 99 -2.03 31.14 1.13
N MET A 100 -2.10 29.96 1.75
CA MET A 100 -2.01 28.69 1.02
C MET A 100 -3.17 28.51 0.04
N MET A 101 -4.41 28.84 0.43
CA MET A 101 -5.58 28.71 -0.45
C MET A 101 -5.49 29.63 -1.67
N THR A 102 -4.95 30.85 -1.51
CA THR A 102 -4.71 31.76 -2.63
C THR A 102 -3.67 31.22 -3.62
N ILE A 103 -2.62 30.55 -3.14
CA ILE A 103 -1.59 29.95 -3.98
C ILE A 103 -2.10 28.66 -4.64
N ALA A 104 -2.81 27.80 -3.91
CA ALA A 104 -3.33 26.54 -4.41
C ALA A 104 -4.37 26.73 -5.53
N GLY A 105 -5.22 27.77 -5.42
CA GLY A 105 -6.18 28.14 -6.47
C GLY A 105 -5.53 28.55 -7.80
N MET A 106 -4.25 28.93 -7.80
CA MET A 106 -3.51 29.25 -9.02
C MET A 106 -2.92 28.03 -9.73
N PHE A 107 -2.81 26.88 -9.05
CA PHE A 107 -2.11 25.68 -9.55
C PHE A 107 -3.04 24.49 -9.84
N GLN A 108 -4.34 24.73 -9.96
CA GLN A 108 -5.33 23.66 -9.96
C GLN A 108 -5.33 22.82 -11.26
N GLN A 109 -4.63 21.68 -11.23
CA GLN A 109 -4.83 20.56 -12.16
C GLN A 109 -4.98 19.26 -11.37
N SER A 110 -6.21 18.89 -11.03
CA SER A 110 -6.54 17.69 -10.26
C SER A 110 -7.04 16.55 -11.16
N GLN A 111 -6.20 16.08 -12.09
CA GLN A 111 -6.48 14.82 -12.83
C GLN A 111 -6.13 13.58 -11.98
N HIS A 112 -5.12 13.68 -11.11
CA HIS A 112 -4.54 12.52 -10.45
C HIS A 112 -5.41 11.81 -9.41
N LEU A 113 -6.40 12.50 -8.81
CA LEU A 113 -7.28 11.92 -7.79
C LEU A 113 -8.38 11.01 -8.38
N GLN A 114 -8.83 11.29 -9.61
CA GLN A 114 -9.92 10.51 -10.23
C GLN A 114 -9.45 9.11 -10.64
N ASP A 115 -8.23 8.97 -11.14
CA ASP A 115 -7.66 7.68 -11.56
C ASP A 115 -7.55 6.68 -10.40
N GLN A 116 -7.58 7.14 -9.16
CA GLN A 116 -7.27 6.34 -7.97
C GLN A 116 -8.48 5.71 -7.33
N PHE A 117 -9.57 6.48 -7.28
CA PHE A 117 -10.88 5.90 -6.96
C PHE A 117 -11.23 4.83 -8.00
N MET A 118 -10.87 5.08 -9.27
CA MET A 118 -11.03 4.12 -10.35
C MET A 118 -10.18 2.86 -10.15
N PHE A 119 -8.95 2.94 -9.61
CA PHE A 119 -8.14 1.74 -9.33
C PHE A 119 -8.77 0.84 -8.25
N CYS A 120 -9.13 1.39 -7.08
CA CYS A 120 -9.79 0.62 -6.02
C CYS A 120 -11.14 0.06 -6.49
N GLN A 121 -11.93 0.87 -7.21
CA GLN A 121 -13.22 0.45 -7.74
C GLN A 121 -13.06 -0.64 -8.81
N LYS A 122 -12.04 -0.54 -9.66
CA LYS A 122 -11.74 -1.53 -10.70
C LYS A 122 -11.29 -2.85 -10.08
N LYS A 123 -10.36 -2.82 -9.12
CA LYS A 123 -9.92 -4.03 -8.38
C LYS A 123 -11.07 -4.67 -7.60
N ALA A 124 -11.92 -3.88 -6.95
CA ALA A 124 -13.11 -4.38 -6.27
C ALA A 124 -14.11 -5.03 -7.25
N ARG A 125 -14.34 -4.42 -8.41
CA ARG A 125 -15.21 -4.98 -9.47
C ARG A 125 -14.63 -6.25 -10.09
N GLU A 126 -13.33 -6.28 -10.40
CA GLU A 126 -12.64 -7.48 -10.92
C GLU A 126 -12.75 -8.65 -9.95
N ARG A 127 -12.75 -8.37 -8.64
CA ARG A 127 -12.94 -9.36 -7.59
C ARG A 127 -14.38 -9.87 -7.49
N LEU A 128 -15.38 -8.99 -7.63
CA LEU A 128 -16.79 -9.38 -7.67
C LEU A 128 -17.14 -10.26 -8.88
N GLY A 129 -16.41 -10.10 -9.99
CA GLY A 129 -16.59 -10.91 -11.21
C GLY A 129 -15.85 -12.25 -11.22
N ARG A 130 -15.02 -12.55 -10.22
CA ARG A 130 -14.28 -13.82 -10.12
C ARG A 130 -14.95 -14.72 -9.09
N GLU A 131 -15.38 -15.91 -9.50
CA GLU A 131 -15.68 -16.99 -8.54
C GLU A 131 -14.36 -17.43 -7.91
N THR A 132 -14.15 -17.10 -6.64
CA THR A 132 -12.96 -17.53 -5.90
C THR A 132 -13.34 -18.54 -4.81
N THR A 133 -12.68 -19.69 -4.84
CA THR A 133 -12.82 -20.77 -3.84
C THR A 133 -12.02 -20.48 -2.57
N ARG A 134 -11.28 -19.36 -2.50
CA ARG A 134 -10.39 -19.03 -1.38
C ARG A 134 -11.20 -18.62 -0.14
N PRO A 135 -10.92 -19.19 1.04
CA PRO A 135 -11.52 -18.75 2.30
C PRO A 135 -10.76 -17.50 2.78
N ASP A 136 -11.29 -16.31 2.53
CA ASP A 136 -10.75 -15.04 3.04
C ASP A 136 -11.84 -14.12 3.64
N PHE A 137 -11.42 -13.12 4.41
CA PHE A 137 -12.31 -12.20 5.17
C PHE A 137 -13.33 -11.45 4.31
N SER A 138 -13.03 -11.26 3.02
CA SER A 138 -13.89 -10.54 2.08
C SER A 138 -15.23 -11.22 1.83
N LYS A 139 -15.29 -12.57 1.87
CA LYS A 139 -16.58 -13.29 1.78
C LYS A 139 -17.53 -12.93 2.92
N SER A 140 -17.00 -12.65 4.11
CA SER A 140 -17.82 -12.25 5.26
C SER A 140 -18.38 -10.83 5.13
N MET A 141 -17.76 -9.94 4.35
CA MET A 141 -18.24 -8.57 4.11
C MET A 141 -19.25 -8.45 2.96
N ILE A 142 -19.29 -9.40 2.02
CA ILE A 142 -20.20 -9.37 0.85
C ILE A 142 -21.56 -10.01 1.16
N CYS A 143 -21.72 -10.71 2.29
CA CYS A 143 -22.95 -11.40 2.70
C CYS A 143 -23.84 -10.62 3.70
N ILE A 144 -23.82 -9.27 3.69
CA ILE A 144 -24.81 -8.43 4.36
C ILE A 144 -25.53 -7.60 3.31
#